data_AF-A0A383F1R1-F1
#
_entry.id   AF-A0A383F1R1-F1
#
_cell.length_a   1.000
_cell.length_b   1.000
_cell.length_c   1.000
_cell.angle_alpha   90.00
_cell.angle_beta   90.00
_cell.angle_gamma   90.00
#
_symmetry.space_group_name_H-M   'P 1'
#
loop_
_entity.id
_entity.type
_entity.pdbx_description
1 polymer ?
#
loop_
_entity_poly.entity_id
_entity_poly.type
_entity_poly.pdbx_seq_one_letter_code
_entity_poly.pdbx_strand_id
1 'polypeptide(L)'
;MMFAGLACSPGSYLLKHKPELAKTSYQYFAMKSEEKIAKSPNDPTRLLAGCETLTKFAFGFIMEDADRMAMVDYSAGKVLYKNAHSTFSKAVIYGDRALTIKYPT
;
A
#
# COMPACT_ATOMS: atom_id res chain seq x y z
N MET A 1 2.39 -23.39 14.56
CA MET A 1 1.06 -22.78 14.76
C MET A 1 1.26 -21.63 15.75
N MET A 2 1.42 -20.39 15.28
CA MET A 2 1.58 -19.25 16.20
C MET A 2 0.20 -18.72 16.59
N PHE A 3 -0.07 -18.71 17.89
CA PHE A 3 -1.29 -18.17 18.47
C PHE A 3 -1.36 -16.66 18.23
N ALA A 4 -2.15 -16.27 17.22
CA ALA A 4 -2.50 -14.87 16.94
C ALA A 4 -3.83 -14.48 17.60
N GLY A 5 -4.09 -15.00 18.80
CA GLY A 5 -5.22 -14.57 19.64
C GLY A 5 -4.69 -13.72 20.78
N LEU A 6 -5.14 -12.46 20.87
CA LEU A 6 -5.19 -11.55 22.04
C LEU A 6 -4.74 -10.09 21.79
N ALA A 7 -4.22 -9.73 20.61
CA ALA A 7 -4.03 -8.30 20.31
C ALA A 7 -5.19 -7.76 19.47
N CYS A 8 -5.91 -6.74 19.94
CA CYS A 8 -6.91 -6.00 19.16
C CYS A 8 -6.31 -5.26 17.95
N SER A 9 -4.98 -5.26 17.81
CA SER A 9 -4.29 -4.66 16.67
C SER A 9 -2.92 -5.32 16.46
N PRO A 10 -2.87 -6.59 15.99
CA PRO A 10 -1.60 -7.28 15.72
C PRO A 10 -0.73 -6.51 14.71
N GLY A 11 -1.38 -5.77 13.79
CA GLY A 11 -0.71 -4.87 12.86
C GLY A 11 0.03 -3.72 13.53
N SER A 12 -0.53 -3.09 14.57
CA SER A 12 0.15 -1.98 15.28
C SER A 12 1.32 -2.47 16.13
N TYR A 13 1.20 -3.65 16.73
CA TYR A 13 2.32 -4.30 17.41
C TYR A 13 3.46 -4.60 16.42
N LEU A 14 3.14 -5.16 15.25
CA LEU A 14 4.13 -5.47 14.22
C LEU A 14 4.83 -4.20 13.71
N LEU A 15 4.06 -3.15 13.42
CA LEU A 15 4.59 -1.84 13.01
C LEU A 15 5.57 -1.28 14.05
N LYS A 16 5.24 -1.38 15.35
CA LYS A 16 6.05 -0.84 16.43
C LYS A 16 7.32 -1.65 16.72
N HIS A 17 7.23 -2.97 16.72
CA HIS A 17 8.30 -3.84 17.24
C HIS A 17 9.08 -4.59 16.15
N LYS A 18 8.53 -4.71 14.94
CA LYS A 18 9.12 -5.42 13.80
C LYS A 18 8.86 -4.65 12.49
N PRO A 19 9.34 -3.40 12.36
CA PRO A 19 9.01 -2.52 11.24
C PRO A 19 9.37 -3.10 9.86
N GLU A 20 10.49 -3.81 9.73
CA GLU A 20 10.88 -4.46 8.47
C GLU A 20 9.93 -5.60 8.07
N LEU A 21 9.45 -6.36 9.05
CA LEU A 21 8.46 -7.42 8.81
C LEU A 21 7.10 -6.81 8.45
N ALA A 22 6.73 -5.70 9.08
CA ALA A 22 5.55 -4.93 8.69
C ALA A 22 5.67 -4.44 7.24
N LYS A 23 6.78 -3.78 6.88
CA LYS A 23 7.04 -3.28 5.52
C LYS A 23 6.92 -4.38 4.48
N THR A 24 7.58 -5.51 4.70
CA THR A 24 7.53 -6.67 3.80
C THR A 24 6.10 -7.21 3.66
N SER A 25 5.34 -7.25 4.76
CA SER A 25 3.95 -7.73 4.74
C SER A 25 3.03 -6.80 3.94
N TYR A 26 3.13 -5.48 4.14
CA TYR A 26 2.34 -4.50 3.39
C TYR A 26 2.74 -4.45 1.91
N GLN A 27 4.03 -4.59 1.59
CA GLN A 27 4.50 -4.74 0.22
C GLN A 27 3.88 -5.99 -0.45
N TYR A 28 3.87 -7.12 0.26
CA TYR A 28 3.24 -8.34 -0.23
C TYR A 28 1.73 -8.15 -0.46
N PHE A 29 1.02 -7.46 0.43
CA PHE A 29 -0.41 -7.19 0.25
C PHE A 29 -0.69 -6.29 -0.96
N ALA A 30 0.11 -5.24 -1.17
CA ALA A 30 0.00 -4.38 -2.35
C ALA A 30 0.21 -5.19 -3.65
N MET A 31 1.30 -5.96 -3.73
CA MET A 31 1.57 -6.84 -4.87
C MET A 31 0.43 -7.84 -5.11
N LYS A 32 -0.06 -8.49 -4.04
CA LYS A 32 -1.13 -9.48 -4.16
C LYS A 32 -2.45 -8.87 -4.62
N SER A 33 -2.74 -7.63 -4.23
CA SER A 33 -3.92 -6.91 -4.73
C SER A 33 -3.80 -6.59 -6.22
N GLU A 34 -2.64 -6.16 -6.70
CA GLU A 34 -2.42 -5.92 -8.14
C GLU A 34 -2.56 -7.23 -8.95
N GLU A 35 -2.02 -8.36 -8.47
CA GLU A 35 -2.24 -9.67 -9.09
C GLU A 35 -3.72 -10.05 -9.19
N LYS A 36 -4.49 -9.77 -8.12
CA LYS A 36 -5.92 -10.06 -8.07
C LYS A 36 -6.70 -9.17 -9.05
N ILE A 37 -6.30 -7.91 -9.21
CA ILE A 37 -6.86 -6.98 -10.20
C ILE A 37 -6.54 -7.47 -11.61
N ALA A 38 -5.28 -7.86 -11.89
CA ALA A 38 -4.90 -8.37 -13.20
C ALA A 38 -5.75 -9.58 -13.65
N LYS A 39 -6.14 -10.45 -12.70
CA LYS A 39 -7.01 -11.60 -12.97
C LYS A 39 -8.49 -11.25 -13.15
N SER A 40 -8.94 -10.12 -12.60
CA SER A 40 -10.34 -9.69 -12.69
C SER A 40 -10.40 -8.16 -12.78
N PRO A 41 -10.04 -7.58 -13.95
CA PRO A 41 -9.70 -6.16 -14.05
C PRO A 41 -10.85 -5.21 -13.71
N ASN A 42 -12.09 -5.65 -13.87
CA ASN A 42 -13.29 -4.83 -13.68
C ASN A 42 -14.11 -5.25 -12.44
N ASP A 43 -13.52 -6.03 -11.52
CA ASP A 43 -14.14 -6.33 -10.23
C ASP A 43 -13.96 -5.13 -9.29
N PRO A 44 -15.03 -4.38 -8.95
CA PRO A 44 -14.92 -3.16 -8.17
C PRO A 44 -14.46 -3.42 -6.72
N THR A 45 -14.68 -4.62 -6.17
CA THR A 45 -14.20 -4.98 -4.83
C THR A 45 -12.68 -5.13 -4.84
N ARG A 46 -12.13 -5.75 -5.88
CA ARG A 46 -10.66 -5.90 -6.02
C ARG A 46 -9.98 -4.58 -6.32
N LEU A 47 -10.60 -3.73 -7.15
CA LEU A 47 -10.10 -2.40 -7.43
C LEU A 47 -10.04 -1.54 -6.15
N LEU A 48 -11.09 -1.54 -5.32
CA LEU A 48 -11.07 -0.85 -4.02
C LEU A 48 -10.00 -1.42 -3.08
N ALA A 49 -9.87 -2.75 -3.02
CA ALA A 49 -8.82 -3.38 -2.22
C ALA A 49 -7.42 -2.96 -2.67
N GLY A 50 -7.17 -2.88 -3.98
CA GLY A 50 -5.90 -2.38 -4.52
C GLY A 50 -5.66 -0.90 -4.21
N CYS A 51 -6.69 -0.06 -4.35
CA CYS A 51 -6.62 1.34 -3.94
C CYS A 51 -6.18 1.46 -2.47
N GLU A 52 -6.81 0.70 -1.57
CA GLU A 52 -6.52 0.71 -0.14
C GLU A 52 -5.10 0.22 0.19
N THR A 53 -4.70 -0.94 -0.32
CA THR A 53 -3.40 -1.55 0.00
C THR A 53 -2.23 -0.75 -0.55
N LEU A 54 -2.34 -0.25 -1.79
CA LEU A 54 -1.32 0.60 -2.40
C LEU A 54 -1.19 1.92 -1.63
N THR A 55 -2.31 2.54 -1.23
CA THR A 55 -2.29 3.79 -0.44
C THR A 55 -1.60 3.57 0.91
N LYS A 56 -1.98 2.51 1.64
CA LYS A 56 -1.36 2.15 2.93
C LYS A 56 0.13 1.89 2.80
N PHE A 57 0.55 1.15 1.78
CA PHE A 57 1.96 0.85 1.57
C PHE A 57 2.78 2.09 1.17
N ALA A 58 2.27 2.89 0.23
CA ALA A 58 2.93 4.11 -0.22
C ALA A 58 3.10 5.11 0.92
N PHE A 59 2.03 5.38 1.68
CA PHE A 59 2.05 6.33 2.78
C PHE A 59 2.86 5.83 3.98
N GLY A 60 2.57 4.61 4.44
CA GLY A 60 3.16 4.09 5.69
C GLY A 60 4.62 3.66 5.57
N PHE A 61 5.15 3.47 4.35
CA PHE A 61 6.50 2.97 4.16
C PHE A 61 7.30 3.73 3.11
N ILE A 62 6.81 3.89 1.88
CA ILE A 62 7.62 4.52 0.81
C ILE A 62 7.87 6.00 1.10
N MET A 63 6.83 6.74 1.50
CA MET A 63 6.94 8.15 1.89
C MET A 63 7.85 8.30 3.11
N GLU A 64 7.64 7.51 4.15
CA GLU A 64 8.45 7.54 5.37
C GLU A 64 9.94 7.21 5.10
N ASP A 65 10.22 6.25 4.21
CA ASP A 65 11.60 6.01 3.73
C ASP A 65 12.16 7.21 2.95
N ALA A 66 11.32 7.86 2.14
CA ALA A 66 11.71 9.04 1.37
C ALA A 66 12.05 10.21 2.30
N ASP A 67 11.24 10.47 3.33
CA ASP A 67 11.44 11.52 4.32
C ASP A 67 12.76 11.30 5.07
N ARG A 68 13.00 10.08 5.57
CA ARG A 68 14.27 9.73 6.23
C ARG A 68 15.47 9.87 5.32
N MET A 69 15.37 9.38 4.09
CA MET A 69 16.46 9.48 3.12
C MET A 69 16.72 10.94 2.76
N ALA A 70 15.69 11.76 2.59
CA ALA A 70 15.82 13.17 2.22
C ALA A 70 16.56 14.00 3.28
N MET A 71 16.53 13.59 4.56
CA MET A 71 17.33 14.19 5.62
C MET A 71 18.85 13.93 5.48
N VAL A 72 19.24 12.85 4.79
CA VAL A 72 20.64 12.43 4.61
C VAL A 72 21.14 12.74 3.19
N ASP A 73 20.37 12.33 2.19
CA ASP A 73 20.58 12.57 0.76
C ASP A 73 19.24 12.94 0.11
N TYR A 74 19.05 14.24 -0.12
CA TYR A 74 17.85 14.77 -0.76
C TYR A 74 17.61 14.20 -2.16
N SER A 75 18.67 13.96 -2.94
CA SER A 75 18.53 13.43 -4.29
C SER A 75 18.05 11.98 -4.29
N ALA A 76 18.57 11.16 -3.38
CA ALA A 76 18.08 9.80 -3.16
C ALA A 76 16.63 9.81 -2.63
N GLY A 77 16.30 10.71 -1.69
CA GLY A 77 14.93 10.89 -1.19
C GLY A 77 13.93 11.21 -2.31
N LYS A 78 14.28 12.11 -3.25
CA LYS A 78 13.44 12.40 -4.44
C LYS A 78 13.11 11.18 -5.29
N VAL A 79 14.03 10.21 -5.40
CA VAL A 79 13.76 8.96 -6.13
C VAL A 79 12.66 8.17 -5.43
N LEU A 80 12.69 8.10 -4.10
CA LEU A 80 11.67 7.43 -3.29
C LEU A 80 10.32 8.17 -3.33
N TYR A 81 10.31 9.50 -3.27
CA TYR A 81 9.08 10.28 -3.47
C TYR A 81 8.45 10.02 -4.83
N LYS A 82 9.25 9.90 -5.90
CA LYS A 82 8.74 9.54 -7.23
C LYS A 82 8.12 8.14 -7.24
N ASN A 83 8.69 7.19 -6.50
CA ASN A 83 8.12 5.85 -6.34
C ASN A 83 6.79 5.89 -5.57
N ALA A 84 6.73 6.65 -4.47
CA ALA A 84 5.48 6.85 -3.73
C ALA A 84 4.40 7.47 -4.62
N HIS A 85 4.74 8.52 -5.37
CA HIS A 85 3.82 9.16 -6.32
C HIS A 85 3.29 8.18 -7.37
N SER A 86 4.15 7.36 -7.98
CA SER A 86 3.73 6.32 -8.93
C SER A 86 2.73 5.34 -8.30
N THR A 87 3.00 4.93 -7.05
CA THR A 87 2.15 4.01 -6.29
C THR A 87 0.80 4.64 -5.95
N PHE A 88 0.77 5.91 -5.52
CA PHE A 88 -0.49 6.65 -5.30
C PHE A 88 -1.28 6.85 -6.58
N SER A 89 -0.63 7.18 -7.69
CA SER A 89 -1.29 7.36 -8.99
C SER A 89 -2.02 6.08 -9.43
N LYS A 90 -1.40 4.91 -9.23
CA LYS A 90 -2.09 3.62 -9.45
C LYS A 90 -3.28 3.42 -8.52
N ALA A 91 -3.13 3.76 -7.25
CA ALA A 91 -4.21 3.63 -6.26
C ALA A 91 -5.43 4.48 -6.67
N VAL A 92 -5.21 5.74 -7.07
CA VAL A 92 -6.25 6.64 -7.57
C VAL A 92 -6.94 6.04 -8.79
N ILE A 93 -6.18 5.57 -9.79
CA ILE A 93 -6.75 4.91 -10.98
C ILE A 93 -7.66 3.74 -10.60
N TYR A 94 -7.27 2.91 -9.63
CA TYR A 94 -8.12 1.81 -9.19
C TYR A 94 -9.36 2.28 -8.42
N GLY A 95 -9.21 3.29 -7.56
CA GLY A 95 -10.33 3.90 -6.84
C GLY A 95 -11.38 4.46 -7.81
N ASP A 96 -10.95 5.30 -8.75
CA ASP A 96 -11.82 5.92 -9.74
C ASP A 96 -12.54 4.87 -10.59
N ARG A 97 -11.81 3.87 -11.09
CA ARG A 97 -12.41 2.77 -11.87
C ARG A 97 -13.44 2.00 -11.06
N ALA A 98 -13.19 1.75 -9.77
CA ALA A 98 -14.15 1.06 -8.93
C ALA A 98 -15.43 1.86 -8.73
N LEU A 99 -15.31 3.18 -8.53
CA LEU A 99 -16.44 4.08 -8.35
C LEU A 99 -17.27 4.18 -9.62
N THR A 100 -16.65 4.32 -10.79
CA THR A 100 -17.33 4.34 -12.09
C THR A 100 -18.13 3.06 -12.34
N ILE A 101 -17.60 1.89 -11.95
CA ILE A 101 -18.29 0.61 -12.12
C ILE A 101 -19.47 0.47 -11.14
N LYS A 102 -19.29 0.90 -9.87
CA LYS A 102 -20.33 0.78 -8.83
C LYS A 102 -21.46 1.78 -9.00
N TYR A 103 -21.15 2.97 -9.51
CA TYR A 103 -22.07 4.09 -9.59
C TYR A 103 -22.04 4.68 -11.01
N PRO A 104 -22.59 3.97 -12.00
CA PRO A 104 -22.68 4.46 -13.37
C PRO A 104 -23.63 5.67 -13.42
N THR A 105 -23.19 6.74 -14.07
CA THR A 105 -23.98 7.93 -14.41
C THR A 105 -24.62 7.82 -15.78
#